data_AF-A0A0U2XDP5-F1
#
_entry.id   AF-A0A0U2XDP5-F1
#
_cell.length_a   1.000
_cell.length_b   1.000
_cell.length_c   1.000
_cell.angle_alpha   90.00
_cell.angle_beta   90.00
_cell.angle_gamma   90.00
#
_symmetry.space_group_name_H-M   'P 1'
#
loop_
_entity.id
_entity.type
_entity.pdbx_description
1 polymer ?
#
loop_
_entity_poly.entity_id
_entity_poly.type
_entity_poly.pdbx_seq_one_letter_code
_entity_poly.pdbx_strand_id
1 'polypeptide(L)'
;MKKVFKIGCLGIIGLFVLMAILVALVGGGEDSTETEGTTETAPATEETATEETSTEEAEEPAETEEAAETKEPVEEEPAEPEVSTEFESALNQAQTYSDTMHMSKAGVFDQLTSEYGGQFPEDAAQYAIDNVDADWKVNALESAKTYQESMSMSKEAIRDQLTSDYGGQFTQEEADYAVENLE
;
A
#
# COMPACT_ATOMS: atom_id res chain seq x y z
N MET A 1 -35.34 11.70 -13.74
CA MET A 1 -34.03 12.38 -13.70
C MET A 1 -33.00 11.34 -13.28
N LYS A 2 -32.19 10.88 -14.25
CA LYS A 2 -31.28 9.73 -14.09
C LYS A 2 -29.98 10.23 -13.46
N LYS A 3 -29.56 9.60 -12.36
CA LYS A 3 -28.29 9.88 -11.67
C LYS A 3 -27.17 9.20 -12.45
N VAL A 4 -26.24 9.99 -12.96
CA VAL A 4 -25.00 9.53 -13.61
C VAL A 4 -23.94 9.32 -12.55
N PHE A 5 -23.54 8.07 -12.36
CA PHE A 5 -22.38 7.67 -11.56
C PHE A 5 -21.12 8.06 -12.33
N LYS A 6 -20.29 8.92 -11.72
CA LYS A 6 -18.93 9.21 -12.16
C LYS A 6 -18.01 8.12 -11.61
N ILE A 7 -17.66 7.14 -12.43
CA ILE A 7 -16.52 6.25 -12.20
C ILE A 7 -15.30 7.03 -12.69
N GLY A 8 -14.50 7.54 -11.76
CA GLY A 8 -13.25 8.26 -12.03
C GLY A 8 -12.05 7.39 -11.72
N CYS A 9 -11.22 7.15 -12.74
CA CYS A 9 -9.95 6.43 -12.71
C CYS A 9 -8.91 7.04 -11.73
N LEU A 10 -8.98 6.70 -10.44
CA LEU A 10 -7.98 7.11 -9.43
C LEU A 10 -7.24 5.92 -8.78
N GLY A 11 -7.16 4.76 -9.46
CA GLY A 11 -6.58 3.53 -8.90
C GLY A 11 -5.28 3.04 -9.54
N ILE A 12 -4.55 3.86 -10.31
CA ILE A 12 -3.44 3.35 -11.16
C ILE A 12 -2.07 3.99 -10.87
N ILE A 13 -1.96 5.07 -10.09
CA ILE A 13 -0.67 5.77 -9.92
C ILE A 13 0.20 5.18 -8.78
N GLY A 14 -0.39 4.44 -7.82
CA GLY A 14 0.36 3.81 -6.72
C GLY A 14 1.10 2.51 -7.07
N LEU A 15 0.82 1.90 -8.24
CA LEU A 15 1.34 0.57 -8.59
C LEU A 15 2.63 0.60 -9.45
N PHE A 16 3.02 1.76 -9.99
CA PHE A 16 4.14 1.83 -10.93
C PHE A 16 5.54 1.86 -10.30
N VAL A 17 5.67 2.05 -8.99
CA VAL A 17 6.98 2.02 -8.31
C VAL A 17 7.46 0.58 -8.06
N LEU A 18 6.56 -0.40 -8.02
CA LEU A 18 6.89 -1.82 -7.77
C LEU A 18 7.16 -2.65 -9.04
N MET A 19 6.90 -2.09 -10.24
CA MET A 19 7.16 -2.76 -11.53
C MET A 19 8.41 -2.26 -12.27
N ALA A 20 9.26 -1.43 -11.66
CA ALA A 20 10.49 -0.93 -12.29
C ALA A 20 11.75 -1.77 -11.98
N ILE A 21 11.67 -2.82 -11.15
CA ILE A 21 12.86 -3.53 -10.63
C ILE A 21 13.16 -4.88 -11.34
N LEU A 22 12.33 -5.35 -12.29
CA LEU A 22 12.49 -6.70 -12.89
C LEU A 22 12.92 -6.77 -14.36
N VAL A 23 13.42 -5.71 -14.99
CA VAL A 23 14.01 -5.80 -16.33
C VAL A 23 15.31 -5.04 -16.44
N ALA A 24 16.40 -5.65 -15.95
CA ALA A 24 17.74 -5.45 -16.50
C ALA A 24 18.69 -6.45 -15.86
N LEU A 25 18.97 -7.58 -16.52
CA LEU A 25 20.31 -8.21 -16.58
C LEU A 25 20.30 -9.40 -17.57
N VAL A 26 20.04 -9.11 -18.86
CA VAL A 26 20.51 -9.94 -19.99
C VAL A 26 20.92 -9.00 -21.13
N GLY A 27 22.17 -9.14 -21.59
CA GLY A 27 22.57 -8.81 -22.96
C GLY A 27 23.27 -7.47 -23.16
N GLY A 28 24.58 -7.52 -23.43
CA GLY A 28 25.40 -6.36 -23.79
C GLY A 28 25.38 -5.98 -25.27
N GLY A 29 26.10 -4.91 -25.58
CA GLY A 29 26.40 -4.44 -26.94
C GLY A 29 26.83 -2.98 -26.96
N GLU A 30 28.11 -2.75 -27.19
CA GLU A 30 28.70 -1.47 -27.64
C GLU A 30 27.99 -0.96 -28.90
N ASP A 31 27.70 0.35 -29.01
CA ASP A 31 28.27 1.25 -30.04
C ASP A 31 27.63 2.66 -30.01
N SER A 32 28.52 3.67 -30.05
CA SER A 32 28.41 5.03 -30.59
C SER A 32 27.17 5.91 -30.37
N THR A 33 27.37 6.97 -29.59
CA THR A 33 26.59 8.21 -29.60
C THR A 33 26.98 9.11 -30.78
N GLU A 34 26.02 9.48 -31.63
CA GLU A 34 26.10 10.65 -32.50
C GLU A 34 24.86 11.55 -32.36
N THR A 35 25.09 12.82 -32.63
CA THR A 35 24.38 14.03 -32.19
C THR A 35 23.32 14.51 -33.21
N GLU A 36 22.37 15.31 -32.69
CA GLU A 36 21.61 16.43 -33.34
C GLU A 36 20.21 16.19 -33.93
N GLY A 37 19.29 17.13 -33.59
CA GLY A 37 18.34 17.68 -34.59
C GLY A 37 16.85 17.81 -34.26
N THR A 38 16.46 18.83 -33.47
CA THR A 38 15.40 19.85 -33.72
C THR A 38 13.94 19.52 -34.20
N THR A 39 12.98 20.02 -33.41
CA THR A 39 11.72 20.78 -33.73
C THR A 39 10.35 20.13 -34.09
N GLU A 40 9.33 20.60 -33.33
CA GLU A 40 7.86 20.75 -33.54
C GLU A 40 7.03 19.72 -34.35
N THR A 41 5.92 19.27 -33.73
CA THR A 41 4.52 19.62 -34.12
C THR A 41 3.50 18.75 -33.36
N ALA A 42 2.46 19.37 -32.80
CA ALA A 42 1.21 18.75 -32.28
C ALA A 42 0.05 19.00 -33.29
N PRO A 43 -1.22 18.61 -33.05
CA PRO A 43 -1.86 17.39 -32.51
C PRO A 43 -3.03 16.87 -33.41
N ALA A 44 -3.61 15.69 -33.12
CA ALA A 44 -4.97 15.21 -33.46
C ALA A 44 -5.08 13.73 -32.96
N THR A 45 -6.01 13.23 -32.14
CA THR A 45 -7.49 13.21 -32.07
C THR A 45 -8.19 12.53 -33.25
N GLU A 46 -8.56 11.25 -33.04
CA GLU A 46 -9.70 10.48 -33.59
C GLU A 46 -9.76 9.18 -32.74
N GLU A 47 -10.75 8.93 -31.87
CA GLU A 47 -12.09 8.33 -32.08
C GLU A 47 -12.14 6.88 -32.60
N THR A 48 -13.10 6.13 -32.04
CA THR A 48 -13.64 4.79 -32.44
C THR A 48 -13.07 3.60 -31.63
N ALA A 49 -13.73 3.06 -30.60
CA ALA A 49 -15.03 2.37 -30.49
C ALA A 49 -14.98 0.84 -30.75
N THR A 50 -15.17 0.10 -29.65
CA THR A 50 -16.01 -1.12 -29.47
C THR A 50 -15.62 -2.46 -30.10
N GLU A 51 -15.41 -3.47 -29.24
CA GLU A 51 -16.08 -4.80 -29.18
C GLU A 51 -15.48 -5.58 -27.99
N GLU A 52 -16.19 -5.84 -26.89
CA GLU A 52 -17.23 -6.88 -26.68
C GLU A 52 -16.68 -8.31 -26.90
N THR A 53 -16.41 -9.04 -25.82
CA THR A 53 -16.65 -10.49 -25.66
C THR A 53 -16.51 -10.81 -24.18
N SER A 54 -17.63 -10.77 -23.46
CA SER A 54 -17.79 -11.29 -22.11
C SER A 54 -18.71 -12.51 -22.21
N THR A 55 -18.16 -13.67 -21.86
CA THR A 55 -18.88 -14.94 -21.82
C THR A 55 -19.67 -15.00 -20.51
N GLU A 56 -20.99 -14.90 -20.62
CA GLU A 56 -21.95 -15.16 -19.55
C GLU A 56 -22.34 -16.65 -19.62
N GLU A 57 -21.88 -17.43 -18.65
CA GLU A 57 -22.31 -18.81 -18.43
C GLU A 57 -23.22 -18.82 -17.21
N ALA A 58 -24.52 -18.90 -17.48
CA ALA A 58 -25.57 -19.10 -16.50
C ALA A 58 -25.91 -20.60 -16.47
N GLU A 59 -25.55 -21.28 -15.38
CA GLU A 59 -26.14 -22.56 -15.00
C GLU A 59 -26.73 -22.45 -13.59
N GLU A 60 -28.03 -22.73 -13.51
CA GLU A 60 -28.80 -23.11 -12.33
C GLU A 60 -29.87 -24.10 -12.85
N PRO A 61 -30.50 -24.97 -12.03
CA PRO A 61 -30.14 -25.56 -10.74
C PRO A 61 -30.15 -27.11 -10.82
N ALA A 62 -29.55 -27.80 -9.84
CA ALA A 62 -29.93 -29.17 -9.54
C ALA A 62 -29.75 -29.50 -8.05
N GLU A 63 -30.91 -29.64 -7.43
CA GLU A 63 -31.24 -30.18 -6.12
C GLU A 63 -30.57 -31.53 -5.83
N THR A 64 -30.02 -31.71 -4.63
CA THR A 64 -29.82 -33.03 -4.01
C THR A 64 -29.93 -32.90 -2.49
N GLU A 65 -30.93 -33.59 -1.95
CA GLU A 65 -31.21 -33.79 -0.54
C GLU A 65 -30.13 -34.61 0.18
N GLU A 66 -30.19 -34.52 1.51
CA GLU A 66 -29.87 -35.60 2.46
C GLU A 66 -28.40 -35.83 2.84
N ALA A 67 -28.00 -35.24 3.97
CA ALA A 67 -27.46 -36.00 5.09
C ALA A 67 -27.43 -35.10 6.34
N ALA A 68 -28.30 -35.43 7.30
CA ALA A 68 -28.25 -34.89 8.65
C ALA A 68 -26.96 -35.37 9.34
N GLU A 69 -26.03 -34.45 9.58
CA GLU A 69 -24.99 -34.61 10.60
C GLU A 69 -25.24 -33.54 11.67
N THR A 70 -25.93 -33.95 12.73
CA THR A 70 -26.03 -33.21 13.98
C THR A 70 -24.63 -33.11 14.58
N LYS A 71 -23.89 -32.05 14.23
CA LYS A 71 -22.68 -31.66 14.94
C LYS A 71 -23.11 -31.05 16.27
N GLU A 72 -22.92 -31.82 17.33
CA GLU A 72 -22.99 -31.30 18.70
C GLU A 72 -22.11 -30.05 18.81
N PRO A 73 -22.58 -28.96 19.45
CA PRO A 73 -21.75 -27.81 19.70
C PRO A 73 -20.67 -28.23 20.69
N VAL A 74 -19.41 -28.27 20.22
CA VAL A 74 -18.27 -28.27 21.13
C VAL A 74 -18.28 -26.88 21.77
N GLU A 75 -18.68 -26.85 23.04
CA GLU A 75 -18.56 -25.71 23.92
C GLU A 75 -17.07 -25.40 24.07
N GLU A 76 -16.61 -24.38 23.34
CA GLU A 76 -15.24 -23.90 23.38
C GLU A 76 -15.04 -23.17 24.72
N GLU A 77 -14.32 -23.84 25.62
CA GLU A 77 -13.90 -23.30 26.90
C GLU A 77 -13.04 -22.04 26.65
N PRO A 78 -13.31 -20.89 27.31
CA PRO A 78 -12.59 -19.67 27.03
C PRO A 78 -11.15 -19.81 27.55
N ALA A 79 -10.20 -19.85 26.63
CA ALA A 79 -8.80 -19.66 26.97
C ALA A 79 -8.64 -18.28 27.66
N GLU A 80 -7.93 -18.26 28.78
CA GLU A 80 -7.56 -17.03 29.50
C GLU A 80 -6.84 -16.05 28.55
N PRO A 81 -6.86 -14.72 28.81
CA PRO A 81 -6.28 -13.72 27.91
C PRO A 81 -4.75 -13.71 28.00
N GLU A 82 -4.12 -14.83 27.67
CA GLU A 82 -2.80 -14.83 27.04
C GLU A 82 -3.00 -14.10 25.71
N VAL A 83 -2.17 -13.09 25.44
CA VAL A 83 -2.16 -12.36 24.16
C VAL A 83 -2.27 -13.39 23.04
N SER A 84 -3.37 -13.36 22.27
CA SER A 84 -3.60 -14.42 21.29
C SER A 84 -2.46 -14.41 20.27
N THR A 85 -2.19 -15.56 19.64
CA THR A 85 -1.14 -15.67 18.61
C THR A 85 -1.30 -14.64 17.49
N GLU A 86 -2.53 -14.17 17.25
CA GLU A 86 -2.85 -13.12 16.29
C GLU A 86 -2.30 -11.75 16.71
N PHE A 87 -2.43 -11.39 17.99
CA PHE A 87 -1.95 -10.11 18.53
C PHE A 87 -0.41 -10.08 18.53
N GLU A 88 0.24 -11.20 18.85
CA GLU A 88 1.69 -11.34 18.70
C GLU A 88 2.15 -11.23 17.24
N SER A 89 1.39 -11.82 16.31
CA SER A 89 1.69 -11.75 14.89
C SER A 89 1.57 -10.32 14.36
N ALA A 90 0.52 -9.59 14.77
CA ALA A 90 0.33 -8.19 14.44
C ALA A 90 1.48 -7.33 14.99
N LEU A 91 1.90 -7.57 16.24
CA LEU A 91 3.04 -6.86 16.84
C LEU A 91 4.35 -7.09 16.08
N ASN A 92 4.65 -8.34 15.71
CA ASN A 92 5.85 -8.66 14.93
C ASN A 92 5.83 -8.02 13.53
N GLN A 93 4.67 -7.97 12.89
CA GLN A 93 4.54 -7.32 11.59
C GLN A 93 4.63 -5.79 11.69
N ALA A 94 4.07 -5.20 12.76
CA ALA A 94 4.21 -3.78 13.06
C ALA A 94 5.69 -3.38 13.22
N GLN A 95 6.45 -4.19 13.97
CA GLN A 95 7.89 -4.00 14.12
C GLN A 95 8.60 -4.06 12.76
N THR A 96 8.24 -5.03 11.91
CA THR A 96 8.81 -5.16 10.55
C THR A 96 8.52 -3.92 9.70
N TYR A 97 7.29 -3.40 9.71
CA TYR A 97 6.94 -2.19 8.97
C TYR A 97 7.68 -0.94 9.49
N SER A 98 7.85 -0.82 10.81
CA SER A 98 8.65 0.23 11.42
C SER A 98 10.12 0.12 10.98
N ASP A 99 10.75 -1.03 11.17
CA ASP A 99 12.20 -1.19 11.02
C ASP A 99 12.67 -1.20 9.57
N THR A 100 11.83 -1.71 8.65
CA THR A 100 12.25 -1.93 7.26
C THR A 100 11.66 -0.90 6.31
N MET A 101 10.45 -0.42 6.59
CA MET A 101 9.76 0.55 5.74
C MET A 101 9.70 1.95 6.36
N HIS A 102 10.14 2.11 7.61
CA HIS A 102 10.18 3.39 8.31
C HIS A 102 8.83 4.12 8.27
N MET A 103 7.74 3.35 8.39
CA MET A 103 6.38 3.90 8.30
C MET A 103 6.02 4.71 9.54
N SER A 104 5.04 5.61 9.39
CA SER A 104 4.41 6.31 10.51
C SER A 104 3.53 5.38 11.34
N LYS A 105 3.20 5.79 12.56
CA LYS A 105 2.26 5.06 13.43
C LYS A 105 0.92 4.78 12.72
N ALA A 106 0.39 5.79 12.02
CA ALA A 106 -0.85 5.67 11.25
C ALA A 106 -0.68 4.72 10.05
N GLY A 107 0.40 4.88 9.27
CA GLY A 107 0.66 4.01 8.12
C GLY A 107 0.86 2.54 8.51
N VAL A 108 1.50 2.26 9.64
CA VAL A 108 1.63 0.89 10.15
C VAL A 108 0.25 0.32 10.50
N PHE A 109 -0.60 1.07 11.20
CA PHE A 109 -1.96 0.64 11.52
C PHE A 109 -2.78 0.32 10.25
N ASP A 110 -2.73 1.22 9.27
CA ASP A 110 -3.42 1.04 7.99
C ASP A 110 -2.92 -0.21 7.27
N GLN A 111 -1.61 -0.49 7.30
CA GLN A 111 -1.09 -1.71 6.68
C GLN A 111 -1.40 -2.99 7.42
N LEU A 112 -1.50 -2.96 8.75
CA LEU A 112 -1.92 -4.13 9.52
C LEU A 112 -3.37 -4.49 9.23
N THR A 113 -4.24 -3.49 9.03
CA THR A 113 -5.68 -3.70 8.81
C THR A 113 -6.07 -3.83 7.33
N SER A 114 -5.19 -3.46 6.40
CA SER A 114 -5.42 -3.49 4.97
C SER A 114 -5.72 -4.90 4.43
N GLU A 115 -6.70 -5.00 3.51
CA GLU A 115 -7.00 -6.20 2.73
C GLU A 115 -5.81 -6.70 1.90
N TYR A 116 -4.83 -5.83 1.63
CA TYR A 116 -3.62 -6.14 0.87
C TYR A 116 -2.36 -6.22 1.74
N GLY A 117 -2.51 -6.05 3.06
CA GLY A 117 -1.41 -6.01 4.03
C GLY A 117 -1.51 -7.16 5.03
N GLY A 118 -1.58 -6.83 6.31
CA GLY A 118 -1.65 -7.79 7.41
C GLY A 118 -3.01 -8.49 7.53
N GLN A 119 -4.10 -7.85 7.11
CA GLN A 119 -5.48 -8.34 7.25
C GLN A 119 -5.84 -8.71 8.71
N PHE A 120 -5.20 -8.09 9.68
CA PHE A 120 -5.50 -8.29 11.09
C PHE A 120 -6.80 -7.56 11.48
N PRO A 121 -7.55 -8.09 12.46
CA PRO A 121 -8.65 -7.33 13.04
C PRO A 121 -8.13 -6.07 13.73
N GLU A 122 -9.00 -5.06 13.82
CA GLU A 122 -8.65 -3.72 14.30
C GLU A 122 -8.08 -3.72 15.73
N ASP A 123 -8.58 -4.61 16.59
CA ASP A 123 -8.11 -4.75 17.98
C ASP A 123 -6.69 -5.33 18.07
N ALA A 124 -6.34 -6.32 17.23
CA ALA A 124 -4.98 -6.84 17.13
C ALA A 124 -4.01 -5.79 16.55
N ALA A 125 -4.43 -5.04 15.54
CA ALA A 125 -3.64 -3.94 14.97
C ALA A 125 -3.42 -2.81 16.00
N GLN A 126 -4.47 -2.44 16.75
CA GLN A 126 -4.36 -1.45 17.82
C GLN A 126 -3.43 -1.92 18.93
N TYR A 127 -3.55 -3.19 19.35
CA TYR A 127 -2.62 -3.80 20.30
C TYR A 127 -1.17 -3.71 19.79
N ALA A 128 -0.92 -4.06 18.53
CA ALA A 128 0.41 -3.98 17.94
C ALA A 128 0.97 -2.55 18.00
N ILE A 129 0.17 -1.56 17.62
CA ILE A 129 0.56 -0.14 17.63
C ILE A 129 0.82 0.42 19.03
N ASP A 130 0.14 -0.11 20.05
CA ASP A 130 0.34 0.32 21.44
C ASP A 130 1.55 -0.35 22.11
N ASN A 131 2.04 -1.46 21.55
CA ASN A 131 3.12 -2.26 22.14
C ASN A 131 4.40 -2.34 21.29
N VAL A 132 4.37 -1.87 20.04
CA VAL A 132 5.56 -1.82 19.18
C VAL A 132 6.59 -0.83 19.74
N ASP A 133 7.85 -1.25 19.81
CA ASP A 133 8.96 -0.40 20.21
C ASP A 133 9.53 0.30 18.97
N ALA A 134 8.97 1.47 18.67
CA ALA A 134 9.31 2.27 17.50
C ALA A 134 9.54 3.73 17.88
N ASP A 135 10.63 4.30 17.37
CA ASP A 135 10.86 5.74 17.40
C ASP A 135 10.31 6.36 16.11
N TRP A 136 9.09 6.88 16.19
CA TRP A 136 8.39 7.45 15.04
C TRP A 136 9.08 8.70 14.46
N LYS A 137 9.87 9.42 15.27
CA LYS A 137 10.68 10.56 14.77
C LYS A 137 11.87 10.07 13.94
N VAL A 138 12.47 8.96 14.35
CA VAL A 138 13.51 8.28 13.54
C VAL A 138 12.92 7.75 12.24
N ASN A 139 11.76 7.10 12.29
CA ASN A 139 11.06 6.64 11.08
C ASN A 139 10.75 7.79 10.11
N ALA A 140 10.29 8.92 10.63
CA ALA A 140 10.05 10.12 9.84
C ALA A 140 11.34 10.62 9.17
N LEU A 141 12.46 10.65 9.88
CA LEU A 141 13.76 11.06 9.34
C LEU A 141 14.25 10.11 8.23
N GLU A 142 14.13 8.79 8.40
CA GLU A 142 14.53 7.83 7.37
C GLU A 142 13.61 7.90 6.13
N SER A 143 12.31 8.07 6.33
CA SER A 143 11.36 8.37 5.24
C SER A 143 11.72 9.68 4.51
N ALA A 144 12.08 10.71 5.27
CA ALA A 144 12.50 12.00 4.72
C ALA A 144 13.75 11.90 3.85
N LYS A 145 14.76 11.13 4.30
CA LYS A 145 15.97 10.84 3.52
C LYS A 145 15.62 10.10 2.24
N THR A 146 14.72 9.12 2.32
CA THR A 146 14.25 8.38 1.14
C THR A 146 13.61 9.32 0.11
N TYR A 147 12.73 10.23 0.53
CA TYR A 147 12.14 11.23 -0.37
C TYR A 147 13.18 12.20 -0.94
N GLN A 148 14.15 12.63 -0.14
CA GLN A 148 15.25 13.48 -0.58
C GLN A 148 16.10 12.78 -1.65
N GLU A 149 16.53 11.54 -1.40
CA GLU A 149 17.47 10.82 -2.25
C GLU A 149 16.81 10.29 -3.52
N SER A 150 15.64 9.66 -3.40
CA SER A 150 14.98 8.99 -4.52
C SER A 150 14.16 9.94 -5.40
N MET A 151 13.61 11.01 -4.81
CA MET A 151 12.72 11.95 -5.51
C MET A 151 13.28 13.36 -5.62
N SER A 152 14.48 13.63 -5.06
CA SER A 152 15.13 14.96 -5.11
C SER A 152 14.24 16.09 -4.59
N MET A 153 13.39 15.78 -3.60
CA MET A 153 12.42 16.73 -3.05
C MET A 153 13.09 17.78 -2.15
N SER A 154 12.52 18.99 -2.11
CA SER A 154 12.93 20.04 -1.18
C SER A 154 12.45 19.71 0.25
N LYS A 155 13.08 20.30 1.27
CA LYS A 155 12.68 20.10 2.68
C LYS A 155 11.21 20.43 2.94
N GLU A 156 10.67 21.46 2.30
CA GLU A 156 9.26 21.84 2.47
C GLU A 156 8.32 20.83 1.79
N ALA A 157 8.65 20.38 0.57
CA ALA A 157 7.89 19.33 -0.11
C ALA A 157 7.96 17.99 0.66
N ILE A 158 9.09 17.67 1.28
CA ILE A 158 9.24 16.50 2.14
C ILE A 158 8.35 16.61 3.38
N ARG A 159 8.30 17.79 4.03
CA ARG A 159 7.39 18.01 5.17
C ARG A 159 5.95 17.75 4.77
N ASP A 160 5.50 18.34 3.67
CA ASP A 160 4.15 18.14 3.15
C ASP A 160 3.89 16.66 2.84
N GLN A 161 4.83 15.99 2.20
CA GLN A 161 4.72 14.58 1.84
C GLN A 161 4.66 13.66 3.06
N LEU A 162 5.46 13.92 4.09
CA LEU A 162 5.43 13.16 5.34
C LEU A 162 4.08 13.30 6.04
N THR A 163 3.47 14.49 6.02
CA THR A 163 2.17 14.74 6.69
C THR A 163 0.94 14.40 5.85
N SER A 164 1.11 14.16 4.55
CA SER A 164 0.00 13.91 3.63
C SER A 164 -0.74 12.61 3.96
N ASP A 165 -2.08 12.66 3.89
CA ASP A 165 -2.97 11.51 4.04
C ASP A 165 -2.68 10.40 3.02
N TYR A 166 -2.13 10.76 1.86
CA TYR A 166 -1.73 9.83 0.79
C TYR A 166 -0.21 9.59 0.73
N GLY A 167 0.52 10.14 1.69
CA GLY A 167 1.97 10.10 1.76
C GLY A 167 2.44 9.33 2.99
N GLY A 168 3.22 10.00 3.84
CA GLY A 168 3.81 9.37 5.02
C GLY A 168 2.86 9.24 6.21
N GLN A 169 1.78 10.01 6.29
CA GLN A 169 0.85 10.07 7.42
C GLN A 169 1.52 10.27 8.80
N PHE A 170 2.70 10.89 8.83
CA PHE A 170 3.36 11.30 10.07
C PHE A 170 2.64 12.49 10.69
N THR A 171 2.79 12.62 12.01
CA THR A 171 2.36 13.85 12.69
C THR A 171 3.20 15.04 12.23
N GLN A 172 2.66 16.26 12.38
CA GLN A 172 3.42 17.47 12.08
C GLN A 172 4.73 17.54 12.87
N GLU A 173 4.72 17.15 14.14
CA GLU A 173 5.91 17.19 15.01
C GLU A 173 7.02 16.22 14.55
N GLU A 174 6.65 15.05 14.04
CA GLU A 174 7.59 14.07 13.48
C GLU A 174 8.16 14.55 12.14
N ALA A 175 7.32 15.10 11.27
CA ALA A 175 7.74 15.67 10.00
C ALA A 175 8.67 16.88 10.20
N ASP A 176 8.35 17.74 11.16
CA ASP A 176 9.17 18.91 11.52
C ASP A 176 10.53 18.46 12.04
N TYR A 177 10.56 17.49 12.96
CA TYR A 177 11.80 16.88 13.42
C TYR A 177 12.62 16.31 12.25
N ALA A 178 11.98 15.56 11.36
CA ALA A 178 12.67 14.93 10.23
C ALA A 178 13.39 15.97 9.36
N VAL A 179 12.69 17.03 8.93
CA VAL A 179 13.28 18.03 8.02
C VAL A 179 14.29 18.96 8.69
N GLU A 180 14.19 19.17 10.01
CA GLU A 180 15.20 19.86 10.81
C GLU A 180 16.52 19.08 10.89
N ASN A 181 16.44 17.74 10.81
CA ASN A 181 17.58 16.83 10.91
C ASN A 181 18.04 16.26 9.55
N LEU A 182 17.45 16.70 8.43
CA LEU A 182 17.92 16.40 7.08
C LEU A 182 19.17 17.21 6.70
N GLU A 183 20.16 16.57 6.09
CA GLU A 183 21.39 17.20 5.57
C GLU A 183 21.20 17.89 4.21
#